data_AF-A0A923MRC5-F1
#
_entry.id   AF-A0A923MRC5-F1
#
_cell.length_a   1.000
_cell.length_b   1.000
_cell.length_c   1.000
_cell.angle_alpha   90.00
_cell.angle_beta   90.00
_cell.angle_gamma   90.00
#
_symmetry.space_group_name_H-M   'P 1'
#
loop_
_entity.id
_entity.type
_entity.pdbx_description
1 polymer ?
#
loop_
_entity_poly.entity_id
_entity_poly.type
_entity_poly.pdbx_seq_one_letter_code
_entity_poly.pdbx_strand_id
1 'polypeptide(L)'
;MIRFQPDTLPQALLRFFDMAAPDANVYVEIPAPDIRFAAIVILAAVALFAWRRLGPGRSALFAMLGVLLVSTITWLASTGNGRYFIPLLVVAGPLAVGLVCALPLTRAFRATLAVGLLAGQAFVLSQQPPWNTWTVMHWKDGSYFEVNLGPEEKDAPPTTYGSLSLLTYSLIAPQFPAGTRWINLYTEPVTTLAAERTDAFLRQAAAEGPVKVITPSLPWASRPDGTPNAEVIAAWNRLIAPRKLRVQGQCRYFDSPGLLFMALRDRGPQEGPPPKLGFWTCPVVYDPTVASAASNQTPPVPAQVQDALAKLGDLCPRFFPQGEMQLRRLSDGWVRNYSSQTRAYVLDNGEVWYHFWRALNPVRVGKSAELLAGEVQLDCMGVRSDGAWRTGAR
;
A
#
# COMPACT_ATOMS: atom_id res chain seq x y z
N MET A 1 -8.73 -9.31 -8.61
CA MET A 1 -8.67 -8.19 -9.57
C MET A 1 -7.36 -7.42 -9.34
N ILE A 2 -6.68 -6.94 -10.38
CA ILE A 2 -5.39 -6.25 -10.22
C ILE A 2 -5.59 -4.73 -10.32
N ARG A 3 -5.13 -3.99 -9.29
CA ARG A 3 -5.48 -2.57 -9.05
C ARG A 3 -5.22 -1.61 -10.22
N PHE A 4 -4.28 -1.89 -11.10
CA PHE A 4 -3.93 -0.99 -12.23
C PHE A 4 -4.58 -1.36 -13.55
N GLN A 5 -5.25 -2.51 -13.63
CA GLN A 5 -5.91 -2.92 -14.86
C GLN A 5 -7.10 -1.99 -15.16
N PRO A 6 -7.29 -1.57 -16.41
CA PRO A 6 -8.49 -0.86 -16.81
C PRO A 6 -9.70 -1.81 -16.72
N ASP A 7 -10.85 -1.29 -16.29
CA ASP A 7 -12.08 -2.09 -16.18
C ASP A 7 -12.78 -2.21 -17.55
N THR A 8 -12.54 -1.25 -18.43
CA THR A 8 -13.20 -1.15 -19.73
C THR A 8 -12.19 -0.86 -20.83
N LEU A 9 -12.54 -1.24 -22.07
CA LEU A 9 -11.72 -0.93 -23.24
C LEU A 9 -11.47 0.59 -23.40
N PRO A 10 -12.46 1.49 -23.22
CA PRO A 10 -12.21 2.93 -23.22
C PRO A 10 -11.15 3.36 -22.20
N GLN A 11 -11.20 2.87 -20.96
CA GLN A 11 -10.16 3.16 -19.96
C GLN A 11 -8.79 2.62 -20.38
N ALA A 12 -8.73 1.45 -21.03
CA ALA A 12 -7.49 0.90 -21.55
C ALA A 12 -6.88 1.78 -22.64
N LEU A 13 -7.70 2.30 -23.55
CA LEU A 13 -7.28 3.20 -24.63
C LEU A 13 -6.88 4.58 -24.10
N LEU A 14 -7.64 5.12 -23.14
CA LEU A 14 -7.37 6.41 -22.53
C LEU A 14 -6.21 6.38 -21.53
N ARG A 15 -5.72 5.19 -21.15
CA ARG A 15 -4.63 5.05 -20.17
C ARG A 15 -3.40 5.88 -20.51
N PHE A 16 -3.05 6.01 -21.78
CA PHE A 16 -1.90 6.82 -22.21
C PHE A 16 -2.07 8.32 -21.88
N PHE A 17 -3.30 8.80 -21.81
CA PHE A 17 -3.64 10.16 -21.39
C PHE A 17 -3.80 10.24 -19.87
N ASP A 18 -4.40 9.24 -19.23
CA ASP A 18 -4.48 9.18 -17.77
C ASP A 18 -3.08 9.20 -17.12
N MET A 19 -2.09 8.60 -17.78
CA MET A 19 -0.70 8.64 -17.34
C MET A 19 -0.14 10.06 -17.25
N ALA A 20 -0.70 11.04 -17.97
CA ALA A 20 -0.29 12.44 -17.88
C ALA A 20 -0.85 13.15 -16.63
N ALA A 21 -1.91 12.61 -16.02
CA ALA A 21 -2.50 13.18 -14.82
C ALA A 21 -1.58 13.00 -13.60
N PRO A 22 -1.48 13.98 -12.70
CA PRO A 22 -0.68 13.89 -11.47
C PRO A 22 -1.35 13.02 -10.40
N ASP A 23 -1.96 11.91 -10.82
CA ASP A 23 -2.75 11.02 -9.98
C ASP A 23 -1.94 9.78 -9.57
N ALA A 24 -2.10 9.38 -8.32
CA ALA A 24 -1.60 8.11 -7.82
C ALA A 24 -2.44 6.94 -8.35
N ASN A 25 -1.86 5.74 -8.38
CA ASN A 25 -2.56 4.50 -8.73
C ASN A 25 -3.10 4.42 -10.17
N VAL A 26 -2.67 5.31 -11.07
CA VAL A 26 -2.98 5.19 -12.51
C VAL A 26 -2.28 3.97 -13.08
N TYR A 27 -0.95 3.91 -12.93
CA TYR A 27 -0.13 2.79 -13.38
C TYR A 27 0.97 2.43 -12.36
N VAL A 28 1.33 3.33 -11.46
CA VAL A 28 2.22 3.07 -10.33
C VAL A 28 1.57 3.61 -9.06
N GLU A 29 2.04 3.18 -7.88
CA GLU A 29 1.35 3.52 -6.63
C GLU A 29 1.40 5.03 -6.31
N ILE A 30 2.40 5.74 -6.82
CA ILE A 30 2.62 7.18 -6.59
C ILE A 30 2.07 8.03 -7.74
N PRO A 31 1.86 9.34 -7.53
CA PRO A 31 1.74 10.29 -8.63
C PRO A 31 3.01 10.24 -9.49
N ALA A 32 2.89 9.77 -10.72
CA ALA A 32 4.00 9.69 -11.67
C ALA A 32 3.54 10.18 -13.03
N PRO A 33 3.25 11.48 -13.18
CA PRO A 33 2.69 11.98 -14.42
C PRO A 33 3.73 11.91 -15.57
N ASP A 34 3.30 11.38 -16.70
CA ASP A 34 4.12 11.05 -17.87
C ASP A 34 3.38 11.41 -19.17
N ILE A 35 3.71 12.58 -19.72
CA ILE A 35 3.05 13.10 -20.93
C ILE A 35 3.55 12.42 -22.21
N ARG A 36 4.66 11.66 -22.14
CA ARG A 36 5.33 11.09 -23.31
C ARG A 36 4.41 10.12 -24.04
N PHE A 37 3.59 9.39 -23.30
CA PHE A 37 2.66 8.42 -23.87
C PHE A 37 1.50 9.07 -24.62
N ALA A 38 0.87 10.09 -24.04
CA ALA A 38 -0.14 10.90 -24.73
C ALA A 38 0.45 11.53 -26.01
N ALA A 39 1.68 12.05 -25.93
CA ALA A 39 2.38 12.60 -27.09
C ALA A 39 2.66 11.54 -28.17
N ILE A 40 3.09 10.33 -27.80
CA ILE A 40 3.28 9.22 -28.73
C ILE A 40 1.98 8.88 -29.46
N VAL A 41 0.85 8.80 -28.76
CA VAL A 41 -0.46 8.51 -29.38
C VAL A 41 -0.82 9.57 -30.41
N ILE A 42 -0.73 10.86 -30.04
CA ILE A 42 -1.04 11.97 -30.95
C ILE A 42 -0.08 11.99 -32.15
N LEU A 43 1.22 11.89 -31.90
CA LEU A 43 2.24 11.92 -32.95
C LEU A 43 2.16 10.70 -33.87
N ALA A 44 1.83 9.52 -33.34
CA ALA A 44 1.60 8.32 -34.14
C ALA A 44 0.38 8.49 -35.04
N ALA A 45 -0.72 9.05 -34.54
CA ALA A 45 -1.89 9.36 -35.36
C ALA A 45 -1.54 10.34 -36.50
N VAL A 46 -0.82 11.43 -36.21
CA VAL A 46 -0.34 12.38 -37.22
C VAL A 46 0.60 11.70 -38.22
N ALA A 47 1.52 10.86 -37.76
CA ALA A 47 2.44 10.12 -38.62
C ALA A 47 1.71 9.13 -39.54
N LEU A 48 0.63 8.49 -39.06
CA LEU A 48 -0.23 7.64 -39.87
C LEU A 48 -0.97 8.43 -40.96
N PHE A 49 -1.52 9.60 -40.65
CA PHE A 49 -2.11 10.47 -41.68
C PHE A 49 -1.06 10.98 -42.69
N ALA A 50 0.15 11.24 -42.23
CA ALA A 50 1.27 11.67 -43.04
C ALA A 50 2.13 10.52 -43.60
N TRP A 51 1.68 9.25 -43.55
CA TRP A 51 2.56 8.08 -43.74
C TRP A 51 3.33 8.06 -45.07
N ARG A 52 2.75 8.61 -46.14
CA ARG A 52 3.39 8.73 -47.47
C ARG A 52 4.49 9.79 -47.52
N ARG A 53 4.50 10.73 -46.57
CA ARG A 53 5.42 11.87 -46.48
C ARG A 53 6.45 11.71 -45.36
N LEU A 54 6.46 10.58 -44.65
CA LEU A 54 7.43 10.34 -43.59
C LEU A 54 8.85 10.17 -44.16
N GLY A 55 9.83 10.65 -43.40
CA GLY A 55 11.24 10.56 -43.74
C GLY A 55 11.83 9.13 -43.68
N PRO A 56 13.16 9.00 -43.90
CA PRO A 56 13.86 7.74 -43.72
C PRO A 56 13.70 7.21 -42.29
N GLY A 57 13.70 5.88 -42.13
CA GLY A 57 13.53 5.23 -40.82
C GLY A 57 12.08 4.92 -40.42
N ARG A 58 11.09 5.21 -41.29
CA ARG A 58 9.66 4.89 -41.01
C ARG A 58 9.41 3.45 -40.59
N SER A 59 10.12 2.47 -41.17
CA SER A 59 9.92 1.06 -40.85
C SER A 59 10.34 0.74 -39.42
N ALA A 60 11.49 1.26 -38.97
CA ALA A 60 11.96 1.11 -37.59
C ALA A 60 11.02 1.81 -36.61
N LEU A 61 10.53 3.00 -36.95
CA LEU A 61 9.54 3.75 -36.17
C LEU A 61 8.25 2.94 -35.96
N PHE A 62 7.68 2.38 -37.03
CA PHE A 62 6.47 1.57 -36.94
C PHE A 62 6.72 0.22 -36.24
N ALA A 63 7.91 -0.37 -36.38
CA ALA A 63 8.28 -1.55 -35.61
C ALA A 63 8.32 -1.23 -34.10
N MET A 64 8.90 -0.10 -33.70
CA MET A 64 8.93 0.33 -32.31
C MET A 64 7.54 0.66 -31.77
N LEU A 65 6.66 1.28 -32.57
CA LEU A 65 5.25 1.47 -32.21
C LEU A 65 4.52 0.13 -32.03
N GLY A 66 4.78 -0.84 -32.91
CA GLY A 66 4.23 -2.19 -32.79
C GLY A 66 4.68 -2.89 -31.51
N VAL A 67 5.98 -2.84 -31.20
CA VAL A 67 6.55 -3.37 -29.95
C VAL A 67 5.92 -2.69 -28.74
N LEU A 68 5.80 -1.35 -28.75
CA LEU A 68 5.16 -0.61 -27.68
C LEU A 68 3.71 -1.02 -27.49
N LEU A 69 2.94 -1.15 -28.58
CA LEU A 69 1.52 -1.52 -28.54
C LEU A 69 1.34 -2.94 -27.99
N VAL A 70 2.04 -3.93 -28.55
CA VAL A 70 1.96 -5.33 -28.09
C VAL A 70 2.36 -5.45 -26.63
N SER A 71 3.44 -4.80 -26.24
CA SER A 71 3.91 -4.82 -24.85
C SER A 71 2.95 -4.10 -23.90
N THR A 72 2.30 -3.02 -24.34
CA THR A 72 1.25 -2.33 -23.56
C THR A 72 0.03 -3.24 -23.36
N ILE A 73 -0.42 -3.94 -24.41
CA ILE A 73 -1.52 -4.90 -24.31
C ILE A 73 -1.18 -5.99 -23.30
N THR A 74 -0.01 -6.62 -23.43
CA THR A 74 0.46 -7.67 -22.51
C THR A 74 0.59 -7.15 -21.08
N TRP A 75 1.10 -5.93 -20.91
CA TRP A 75 1.26 -5.29 -19.60
C TRP A 75 -0.09 -5.02 -18.93
N LEU A 76 -1.05 -4.43 -19.65
CA LEU A 76 -2.40 -4.17 -19.11
C LEU A 76 -3.16 -5.47 -18.84
N ALA A 77 -3.01 -6.49 -19.70
CA ALA A 77 -3.64 -7.79 -19.53
C ALA A 77 -3.07 -8.58 -18.32
N SER A 78 -1.80 -8.36 -17.98
CA SER A 78 -1.13 -9.08 -16.88
C SER A 78 -1.23 -8.38 -15.54
N THR A 79 -0.85 -7.10 -15.43
CA THR A 79 -0.76 -6.41 -14.13
C THR A 79 -1.18 -4.94 -14.15
N GLY A 80 -0.90 -4.22 -15.24
CA GLY A 80 -0.95 -2.77 -15.30
C GLY A 80 0.00 -2.05 -14.33
N ASN A 81 0.89 -2.76 -13.61
CA ASN A 81 1.83 -2.14 -12.66
C ASN A 81 3.07 -1.63 -13.41
N GLY A 82 3.33 -0.34 -13.32
CA GLY A 82 4.41 0.39 -14.00
C GLY A 82 5.81 -0.12 -13.65
N ARG A 83 5.98 -0.78 -12.48
CA ARG A 83 7.25 -1.43 -12.11
C ARG A 83 7.71 -2.48 -13.12
N TYR A 84 6.77 -3.17 -13.75
CA TYR A 84 7.06 -4.16 -14.79
C TYR A 84 7.08 -3.55 -16.21
N PHE A 85 6.79 -2.25 -16.31
CA PHE A 85 6.73 -1.49 -17.57
C PHE A 85 7.93 -0.56 -17.77
N ILE A 86 8.87 -0.54 -16.81
CA ILE A 86 10.06 0.33 -16.82
C ILE A 86 10.83 0.29 -18.16
N PRO A 87 11.09 -0.87 -18.78
CA PRO A 87 11.79 -0.90 -20.06
C PRO A 87 11.11 -0.05 -21.15
N LEU A 88 9.78 -0.05 -21.20
CA LEU A 88 9.04 0.79 -22.15
C LEU A 88 8.97 2.26 -21.73
N LEU A 89 8.94 2.55 -20.43
CA LEU A 89 9.07 3.93 -19.93
C LEU A 89 10.40 4.57 -20.38
N VAL A 90 11.48 3.78 -20.50
CA VAL A 90 12.77 4.26 -21.00
C VAL A 90 12.70 4.55 -22.51
N VAL A 91 12.07 3.67 -23.29
CA VAL A 91 11.95 3.78 -24.74
C VAL A 91 10.97 4.88 -25.19
N ALA A 92 9.99 5.24 -24.37
CA ALA A 92 8.96 6.22 -24.71
C ALA A 92 9.53 7.59 -25.12
N GLY A 93 10.58 8.07 -24.45
CA GLY A 93 11.22 9.35 -24.77
C GLY A 93 11.86 9.37 -26.16
N PRO A 94 12.83 8.46 -26.44
CA PRO A 94 13.42 8.32 -27.77
C PRO A 94 12.39 8.10 -28.89
N LEU A 95 11.34 7.31 -28.63
CA LEU A 95 10.28 7.07 -29.61
C LEU A 95 9.48 8.36 -29.91
N ALA A 96 9.11 9.15 -28.90
CA ALA A 96 8.42 10.42 -29.09
C ALA A 96 9.25 11.40 -29.94
N VAL A 97 10.54 11.53 -29.65
CA VAL A 97 11.46 12.37 -30.44
C VAL A 97 11.65 11.81 -31.85
N GLY A 98 11.77 10.49 -32.00
CA GLY A 98 11.84 9.82 -33.29
C GLY A 98 10.61 10.10 -34.16
N LEU A 99 9.41 10.10 -33.57
CA LEU A 99 8.17 10.47 -34.24
C LEU A 99 8.21 11.92 -34.73
N VAL A 100 8.62 12.87 -33.88
CA VAL A 100 8.77 14.28 -34.27
C VAL A 100 9.74 14.44 -35.45
N CYS A 101 10.87 13.73 -35.41
CA CYS A 101 11.89 13.77 -36.46
C CYS A 101 11.42 13.19 -37.80
N ALA A 102 10.55 12.16 -37.77
CA ALA A 102 10.03 11.50 -38.96
C ALA A 102 8.97 12.31 -39.70
N LEU A 103 8.29 13.25 -39.02
CA LEU A 103 7.24 14.08 -39.62
C LEU A 103 7.79 15.04 -40.69
N PRO A 104 7.02 15.36 -41.76
CA PRO A 104 7.41 16.26 -42.85
C PRO A 104 7.36 17.75 -42.44
N LEU A 105 8.02 18.09 -41.34
CA LEU A 105 8.07 19.41 -40.72
C LEU A 105 9.42 20.09 -41.01
N THR A 106 9.47 21.42 -40.86
CA THR A 106 10.71 22.18 -40.93
C THR A 106 11.63 21.85 -39.75
N ARG A 107 12.94 22.06 -39.90
CA ARG A 107 13.92 21.79 -38.83
C ARG A 107 13.60 22.59 -37.56
N ALA A 108 13.23 23.85 -37.71
CA ALA A 108 12.85 24.71 -36.60
C ALA A 108 11.64 24.16 -35.84
N PHE A 109 10.57 23.79 -36.55
CA PHE A 109 9.36 23.28 -35.90
C PHE A 109 9.59 21.91 -35.23
N ARG A 110 10.42 21.03 -35.81
CA ARG A 110 10.85 19.78 -35.13
C ARG A 110 11.61 20.07 -33.83
N ALA A 111 12.55 21.01 -33.86
CA ALA A 111 13.29 21.41 -32.68
C ALA A 111 12.35 21.99 -31.61
N THR A 112 11.42 22.87 -32.00
CA THR A 112 10.39 23.42 -31.11
C THR A 112 9.53 22.33 -30.48
N LEU A 113 9.04 21.36 -31.25
CA LEU A 113 8.25 20.25 -30.71
C LEU A 113 9.06 19.37 -29.75
N ALA A 114 10.30 19.02 -30.11
CA ALA A 114 11.16 18.21 -29.27
C ALA A 114 11.49 18.92 -27.94
N VAL A 115 11.86 20.20 -27.99
CA VAL A 115 12.08 21.03 -26.81
C VAL A 115 10.80 21.18 -25.99
N GLY A 116 9.65 21.37 -26.64
CA GLY A 116 8.35 21.46 -25.98
C GLY A 116 7.98 20.19 -25.22
N LEU A 117 8.24 19.01 -25.78
CA LEU A 117 8.03 17.73 -25.09
C LEU A 117 8.94 17.59 -23.87
N LEU A 118 10.21 17.94 -24.00
CA LEU A 118 11.16 17.91 -22.88
C LEU A 118 10.75 18.90 -21.78
N ALA A 119 10.39 20.13 -22.15
CA ALA A 119 9.94 21.16 -21.22
C ALA A 119 8.63 20.77 -20.53
N GLY A 120 7.67 20.20 -21.26
CA GLY A 120 6.42 19.70 -20.71
C GLY A 120 6.63 18.56 -19.72
N GLN A 121 7.47 17.57 -20.07
CA GLN A 121 7.78 16.48 -19.13
C GLN A 121 8.55 16.99 -17.92
N ALA A 122 9.49 17.92 -18.10
CA ALA A 122 10.23 18.53 -16.99
C ALA A 122 9.31 19.34 -16.06
N PHE A 123 8.35 20.09 -16.62
CA PHE A 123 7.34 20.80 -15.86
C PHE A 123 6.47 19.84 -15.04
N VAL A 124 5.98 18.78 -15.67
CA VAL A 124 5.14 17.79 -14.99
C VAL A 124 5.91 17.06 -13.87
N LEU A 125 7.19 16.76 -14.09
CA LEU A 125 8.08 16.23 -13.05
C LEU A 125 8.35 17.24 -11.94
N SER A 126 8.43 18.54 -12.24
CA SER A 126 8.66 19.58 -11.22
C SER A 126 7.44 19.83 -10.34
N GLN A 127 6.22 19.55 -10.84
CA GLN A 127 4.99 19.57 -10.03
C GLN A 127 4.92 18.41 -9.02
N GLN A 128 5.61 17.30 -9.29
CA GLN A 128 5.68 16.13 -8.40
C GLN A 128 7.14 15.68 -8.25
N PRO A 129 8.01 16.52 -7.63
CA PRO A 129 9.43 16.30 -7.63
C PRO A 129 9.76 14.99 -6.89
N PRO A 130 10.37 14.00 -7.56
CA PRO A 130 10.57 12.67 -6.99
C PRO A 130 11.40 12.72 -5.71
N TRP A 131 12.20 13.76 -5.54
CA TRP A 131 13.10 13.92 -4.40
C TRP A 131 12.37 14.18 -3.08
N ASN A 132 11.20 14.83 -3.11
CA ASN A 132 10.44 15.21 -1.90
C ASN A 132 9.10 14.48 -1.76
N THR A 133 8.57 13.92 -2.86
CA THR A 133 7.28 13.22 -2.87
C THR A 133 7.40 11.71 -2.75
N TRP A 134 8.51 11.13 -3.22
CA TRP A 134 8.67 9.67 -3.30
C TRP A 134 9.10 9.05 -1.98
N THR A 135 9.97 9.75 -1.26
CA THR A 135 10.56 9.21 -0.05
C THR A 135 9.90 9.87 1.16
N VAL A 136 9.23 9.07 2.00
CA VAL A 136 8.75 9.54 3.29
C VAL A 136 9.91 10.05 4.15
N MET A 137 11.14 9.59 3.87
CA MET A 137 12.40 10.07 4.42
C MET A 137 13.53 10.05 3.38
N HIS A 138 14.43 11.03 3.38
CA HIS A 138 15.58 11.00 2.47
C HIS A 138 16.62 9.96 2.92
N TRP A 139 17.16 9.20 1.97
CA TRP A 139 18.30 8.32 2.21
C TRP A 139 19.60 9.15 2.24
N LYS A 140 19.80 9.91 3.31
CA LYS A 140 21.02 10.71 3.50
C LYS A 140 21.98 10.07 4.49
N ASP A 141 21.49 9.67 5.67
CA ASP A 141 22.36 9.43 6.83
C ASP A 141 22.36 7.98 7.36
N GLY A 142 21.58 7.06 6.78
CA GLY A 142 21.55 5.67 7.26
C GLY A 142 20.31 4.87 6.85
N SER A 143 19.89 3.93 7.71
CA SER A 143 18.76 3.02 7.44
C SER A 143 17.46 3.82 7.30
N TYR A 144 16.63 3.48 6.32
CA TYR A 144 15.38 4.19 6.07
C TYR A 144 14.43 4.20 7.28
N PHE A 145 14.53 3.21 8.16
CA PHE A 145 13.81 3.16 9.42
C PHE A 145 14.81 2.87 10.53
N GLU A 146 15.50 3.89 11.01
CA GLU A 146 16.35 3.71 12.18
C GLU A 146 15.53 3.48 13.43
N VAL A 147 16.00 2.57 14.27
CA VAL A 147 15.46 2.28 15.58
C VAL A 147 16.55 2.45 16.62
N ASN A 148 16.29 3.29 17.62
CA ASN A 148 17.22 3.53 18.71
C ASN A 148 17.09 2.42 19.75
N LEU A 149 17.61 1.23 19.41
CA LEU A 149 17.57 0.09 20.31
C LEU A 149 18.33 0.41 21.61
N GLY A 150 17.64 0.20 22.75
CA GLY A 150 18.26 0.27 24.06
C GLY A 150 19.26 -0.89 24.29
N PRO A 151 20.12 -0.81 25.31
CA PRO A 151 21.11 -1.85 25.62
C PRO A 151 20.49 -3.24 25.74
N GLU A 152 19.31 -3.32 26.35
CA GLU A 152 18.65 -4.61 26.57
C GLU A 152 18.13 -5.28 25.29
N GLU A 153 17.93 -4.54 24.20
CA GLU A 153 17.60 -5.11 22.88
C GLU A 153 18.84 -5.34 22.02
N LYS A 154 19.89 -4.52 22.19
CA LYS A 154 21.19 -4.67 21.52
C LYS A 154 22.03 -5.83 22.06
N ASP A 155 21.90 -6.10 23.34
CA ASP A 155 22.65 -7.15 24.04
C ASP A 155 21.74 -8.35 24.37
N ALA A 156 20.52 -8.37 23.80
CA ALA A 156 19.58 -9.46 23.97
C ALA A 156 20.16 -10.78 23.43
N PRO A 157 19.91 -11.92 24.10
CA PRO A 157 20.18 -13.23 23.50
C PRO A 157 19.35 -13.41 22.22
N PRO A 158 19.68 -14.39 21.36
CA PRO A 158 18.93 -14.71 20.16
C PRO A 158 17.42 -14.77 20.41
N THR A 159 16.71 -13.73 19.99
CA THR A 159 15.28 -13.51 20.27
C THR A 159 14.47 -13.71 19.00
N THR A 160 13.29 -14.30 19.13
CA THR A 160 12.33 -14.43 18.03
C THR A 160 11.29 -13.32 18.11
N TYR A 161 11.21 -12.50 17.06
CA TYR A 161 10.27 -11.39 16.95
C TYR A 161 9.07 -11.77 16.07
N GLY A 162 7.87 -11.66 16.65
CA GLY A 162 6.59 -11.78 15.97
C GLY A 162 6.03 -10.42 15.58
N SER A 163 5.93 -10.10 14.29
CA SER A 163 5.29 -8.85 13.85
C SER A 163 3.77 -8.97 13.80
N LEU A 164 3.06 -8.01 14.40
CA LEU A 164 1.58 -7.95 14.39
C LEU A 164 1.02 -6.99 13.33
N SER A 165 1.84 -6.60 12.35
CA SER A 165 1.39 -5.78 11.23
C SER A 165 1.54 -6.50 9.90
N LEU A 166 0.90 -5.96 8.88
CA LEU A 166 1.10 -6.40 7.50
C LEU A 166 2.54 -6.20 7.02
N LEU A 167 3.28 -5.25 7.59
CA LEU A 167 4.66 -4.97 7.21
C LEU A 167 5.61 -5.97 7.89
N THR A 168 6.53 -6.51 7.11
CA THR A 168 7.50 -7.52 7.56
C THR A 168 8.61 -6.95 8.45
N TYR A 169 8.72 -5.62 8.53
CA TYR A 169 9.78 -4.91 9.27
C TYR A 169 11.22 -5.29 8.85
N SER A 170 11.39 -5.75 7.61
CA SER A 170 12.69 -6.16 7.06
C SER A 170 13.73 -5.05 7.02
N LEU A 171 13.34 -3.77 7.16
CA LEU A 171 14.24 -2.62 7.21
C LEU A 171 14.80 -2.34 8.62
N ILE A 172 14.11 -2.77 9.68
CA ILE A 172 14.62 -2.67 11.05
C ILE A 172 15.29 -3.95 11.52
N ALA A 173 14.91 -5.12 10.97
CA ALA A 173 15.45 -6.41 11.39
C ALA A 173 16.99 -6.49 11.40
N PRO A 174 17.73 -5.94 10.41
CA PRO A 174 19.20 -5.96 10.43
C PRO A 174 19.85 -5.12 11.54
N GLN A 175 19.09 -4.25 12.22
CA GLN A 175 19.60 -3.43 13.32
C GLN A 175 19.57 -4.18 14.67
N PHE A 176 18.89 -5.33 14.74
CA PHE A 176 18.84 -6.20 15.91
C PHE A 176 20.06 -7.14 15.97
N PRO A 177 20.33 -7.78 17.12
CA PRO A 177 21.47 -8.67 17.27
C PRO A 177 21.51 -9.80 16.22
N ALA A 178 22.72 -10.19 15.86
CA ALA A 178 22.94 -11.35 15.01
C ALA A 178 22.34 -12.61 15.66
N GLY A 179 21.60 -13.41 14.89
CA GLY A 179 20.89 -14.59 15.39
C GLY A 179 19.44 -14.35 15.81
N THR A 180 18.94 -13.10 15.74
CA THR A 180 17.50 -12.85 15.88
C THR A 180 16.70 -13.47 14.74
N ARG A 181 15.50 -13.96 15.07
CA ARG A 181 14.58 -14.62 14.13
C ARG A 181 13.32 -13.79 14.00
N TRP A 182 12.68 -13.84 12.85
CA TRP A 182 11.50 -13.03 12.56
C TRP A 182 10.37 -13.87 11.97
N ILE A 183 9.15 -13.66 12.45
CA ILE A 183 7.94 -14.27 11.93
C ILE A 183 6.82 -13.24 11.86
N ASN A 184 5.99 -13.29 10.82
CA ASN A 184 4.77 -12.49 10.76
C ASN A 184 3.62 -13.26 11.44
N LEU A 185 3.02 -12.65 12.47
CA LEU A 185 1.87 -13.20 13.17
C LEU A 185 0.56 -12.50 12.77
N TYR A 186 0.64 -11.46 11.93
CA TYR A 186 -0.53 -10.75 11.42
C TYR A 186 -1.35 -11.61 10.45
N THR A 187 -0.67 -12.37 9.60
CA THR A 187 -1.31 -13.18 8.55
C THR A 187 -1.64 -14.56 9.09
N GLU A 188 -2.91 -14.95 8.98
CA GLU A 188 -3.31 -16.31 9.30
C GLU A 188 -2.82 -17.27 8.19
N PRO A 189 -2.25 -18.42 8.55
CA PRO A 189 -1.94 -19.50 7.62
C PRO A 189 -3.18 -19.93 6.86
N VAL A 190 -3.07 -20.02 5.55
CA VAL A 190 -4.18 -20.36 4.64
C VAL A 190 -4.45 -21.86 4.56
N THR A 191 -3.59 -22.71 5.14
CA THR A 191 -3.75 -24.17 5.18
C THR A 191 -3.44 -24.72 6.56
N THR A 192 -4.02 -25.89 6.88
CA THR A 192 -3.73 -26.62 8.12
C THR A 192 -2.23 -26.92 8.27
N LEU A 193 -1.57 -27.39 7.20
CA LEU A 193 -0.14 -27.66 7.21
C LEU A 193 0.70 -26.39 7.49
N ALA A 194 0.31 -25.25 6.93
CA ALA A 194 1.00 -23.99 7.22
C ALA A 194 0.80 -23.58 8.68
N ALA A 195 -0.40 -23.77 9.23
CA ALA A 195 -0.67 -23.53 10.65
C ALA A 195 0.17 -24.43 11.56
N GLU A 196 0.24 -25.74 11.28
CA GLU A 196 1.06 -26.69 12.02
C GLU A 196 2.55 -26.33 11.99
N ARG A 197 3.07 -25.91 10.83
CA ARG A 197 4.47 -25.46 10.69
C ARG A 197 4.75 -24.19 11.48
N THR A 198 3.85 -23.21 11.42
CA THR A 198 3.95 -21.98 12.22
C THR A 198 3.94 -22.30 13.71
N ASP A 199 3.04 -23.16 14.16
CA ASP A 199 2.92 -23.51 15.58
C ASP A 199 4.12 -24.34 16.06
N ALA A 200 4.66 -25.23 15.22
CA ALA A 200 5.89 -25.97 15.50
C ALA A 200 7.09 -25.03 15.62
N PHE A 201 7.24 -24.08 14.68
CA PHE A 201 8.28 -23.05 14.74
C PHE A 201 8.19 -22.22 16.02
N LEU A 202 6.99 -21.74 16.39
CA LEU A 202 6.81 -20.92 17.59
C LEU A 202 7.10 -21.70 18.88
N ARG A 203 6.71 -22.97 18.94
CA ARG A 203 7.03 -23.85 20.07
C ARG A 203 8.54 -24.05 20.21
N GLN A 204 9.22 -24.35 19.11
CA GLN A 204 10.67 -24.50 19.09
C GLN A 204 11.37 -23.19 19.48
N ALA A 205 10.94 -22.07 18.90
CA ALA A 205 11.47 -20.75 19.18
C ALA A 205 11.37 -20.38 20.66
N ALA A 206 10.22 -20.67 21.30
CA ALA A 206 10.00 -20.44 22.72
C ALA A 206 10.82 -21.38 23.63
N ALA A 207 11.19 -22.57 23.16
CA ALA A 207 12.06 -23.49 23.89
C ALA A 207 13.54 -23.07 23.82
N GLU A 208 13.96 -22.47 22.71
CA GLU A 208 15.35 -22.06 22.46
C GLU A 208 15.70 -20.68 23.03
N GLY A 209 14.71 -19.81 23.25
CA GLY A 209 14.96 -18.47 23.76
C GLY A 209 13.73 -17.58 23.86
N PRO A 210 13.92 -16.28 24.13
CA PRO A 210 12.83 -15.33 24.26
C PRO A 210 12.04 -15.18 22.95
N VAL A 211 10.72 -15.06 23.08
CA VAL A 211 9.84 -14.64 22.00
C VAL A 211 9.25 -13.29 22.39
N LYS A 212 9.26 -12.34 21.46
CA LYS A 212 8.67 -11.01 21.66
C LYS A 212 7.73 -10.68 20.50
N VAL A 213 6.67 -9.94 20.76
CA VAL A 213 5.91 -9.26 19.70
C VAL A 213 6.51 -7.88 19.45
N ILE A 214 6.52 -7.44 18.19
CA ILE A 214 6.98 -6.11 17.78
C ILE A 214 5.93 -5.41 16.92
N THR A 215 5.62 -4.16 17.28
CA THR A 215 4.62 -3.33 16.58
C THR A 215 5.02 -1.85 16.68
N PRO A 216 4.60 -0.97 15.75
CA PRO A 216 4.78 0.47 15.89
C PRO A 216 3.96 0.97 17.09
N SER A 217 4.49 1.95 17.80
CA SER A 217 3.75 2.63 18.84
C SER A 217 2.61 3.45 18.23
N LEU A 218 1.49 3.51 18.96
CA LEU A 218 0.34 4.34 18.61
C LEU A 218 0.21 5.41 19.68
N PRO A 219 0.46 6.72 19.39
CA PRO A 219 0.50 7.75 20.42
C PRO A 219 -0.74 7.82 21.31
N TRP A 220 -1.93 7.60 20.73
CA TRP A 220 -3.21 7.60 21.45
C TRP A 220 -3.44 6.34 22.31
N ALA A 221 -2.67 5.28 22.07
CA ALA A 221 -2.73 4.03 22.84
C ALA A 221 -1.47 3.79 23.69
N SER A 222 -0.57 4.77 23.73
CA SER A 222 0.60 4.81 24.59
C SER A 222 0.23 5.35 25.97
N ARG A 223 0.83 4.79 27.01
CA ARG A 223 0.94 5.40 28.34
C ARG A 223 1.99 6.52 28.33
N PRO A 224 2.09 7.35 29.40
CA PRO A 224 3.08 8.43 29.47
C PRO A 224 4.55 7.97 29.33
N ASP A 225 4.86 6.76 29.78
CA ASP A 225 6.18 6.15 29.63
C ASP A 225 6.48 5.73 28.17
N GLY A 226 5.46 5.68 27.32
CA GLY A 226 5.55 5.25 25.92
C GLY A 226 5.18 3.78 25.72
N THR A 227 4.83 3.03 26.75
CA THR A 227 4.41 1.62 26.64
C THR A 227 2.94 1.49 26.21
N PRO A 228 2.49 0.36 25.63
CA PRO A 228 1.09 0.18 25.27
C PRO A 228 0.18 0.15 26.50
N ASN A 229 -1.04 0.68 26.36
CA ASN A 229 -2.08 0.59 27.38
C ASN A 229 -2.65 -0.84 27.51
N ALA A 230 -3.49 -1.08 28.52
CA ALA A 230 -4.03 -2.42 28.77
C ALA A 230 -4.95 -2.93 27.65
N GLU A 231 -5.65 -2.03 26.96
CA GLU A 231 -6.56 -2.36 25.87
C GLU A 231 -5.80 -2.91 24.65
N VAL A 232 -4.68 -2.28 24.29
CA VAL A 232 -3.78 -2.76 23.23
C VAL A 232 -3.25 -4.16 23.56
N ILE A 233 -2.79 -4.39 24.80
CA ILE A 233 -2.32 -5.71 25.24
C ILE A 233 -3.44 -6.75 25.13
N ALA A 234 -4.66 -6.42 25.54
CA ALA A 234 -5.80 -7.31 25.40
C ALA A 234 -6.11 -7.62 23.92
N ALA A 235 -6.03 -6.63 23.04
CA ALA A 235 -6.22 -6.81 21.60
C ALA A 235 -5.13 -7.71 20.98
N TRP A 236 -3.86 -7.53 21.35
CA TRP A 236 -2.78 -8.40 20.90
C TRP A 236 -2.93 -9.83 21.41
N ASN A 237 -3.26 -10.01 22.68
CA ASN A 237 -3.53 -11.34 23.23
C ASN A 237 -4.61 -12.06 22.44
N ARG A 238 -5.70 -11.38 22.06
CA ARG A 238 -6.72 -11.97 21.17
C ARG A 238 -6.15 -12.35 19.80
N LEU A 239 -5.30 -11.50 19.21
CA LEU A 239 -4.71 -11.74 17.89
C LEU A 239 -3.73 -12.93 17.88
N ILE A 240 -2.92 -13.09 18.94
CA ILE A 240 -1.87 -14.11 19.00
C ILE A 240 -2.30 -15.39 19.73
N ALA A 241 -3.41 -15.38 20.46
CA ALA A 241 -3.95 -16.56 21.16
C ALA A 241 -4.17 -17.80 20.25
N PRO A 242 -4.61 -17.68 18.98
CA PRO A 242 -4.69 -18.84 18.08
C PRO A 242 -3.36 -19.58 17.91
N ARG A 243 -2.23 -18.86 18.11
CA ARG A 243 -0.87 -19.38 18.05
C ARG A 243 -0.34 -19.89 19.39
N LYS A 244 -1.20 -20.01 20.40
CA LYS A 244 -0.84 -20.39 21.76
C LYS A 244 0.19 -19.44 22.37
N LEU A 245 0.09 -18.16 21.99
CA LEU A 245 0.95 -17.10 22.52
C LEU A 245 0.13 -16.19 23.43
N ARG A 246 0.79 -15.63 24.45
CA ARG A 246 0.22 -14.59 25.31
C ARG A 246 1.32 -13.62 25.72
N VAL A 247 1.02 -12.33 25.66
CA VAL A 247 1.87 -11.28 26.20
C VAL A 247 2.01 -11.46 27.71
N GLN A 248 3.25 -11.54 28.18
CA GLN A 248 3.59 -11.68 29.58
C GLN A 248 4.83 -10.86 29.91
N GLY A 249 4.75 -10.07 30.99
CA GLY A 249 5.85 -9.21 31.42
C GLY A 249 5.70 -7.76 30.94
N GLN A 250 6.76 -6.99 31.12
CA GLN A 250 6.76 -5.56 30.81
C GLN A 250 7.11 -5.33 29.34
N CYS A 251 6.25 -4.56 28.67
CA CYS A 251 6.53 -4.04 27.34
C CYS A 251 7.57 -2.92 27.41
N ARG A 252 8.33 -2.78 26.33
CA ARG A 252 9.34 -1.75 26.14
C ARG A 252 9.01 -0.93 24.92
N TYR A 253 9.56 0.28 24.92
CA TYR A 253 9.46 1.22 23.83
C TYR A 253 10.87 1.62 23.40
N PHE A 254 11.09 1.74 22.10
CA PHE A 254 12.27 2.38 21.55
C PHE A 254 11.88 3.32 20.42
N ASP A 255 12.55 4.48 20.39
CA ASP A 255 12.28 5.52 19.42
C ASP A 255 12.66 5.09 18.01
N SER A 256 11.88 5.58 17.03
CA SER A 256 12.27 5.55 15.63
C SER A 256 12.24 6.98 15.10
N PRO A 257 13.41 7.62 14.94
CA PRO A 257 13.51 8.96 14.36
C PRO A 257 12.77 9.04 13.02
N GLY A 258 12.81 7.94 12.26
CA GLY A 258 12.13 7.86 11.00
C GLY A 258 10.61 7.89 11.11
N LEU A 259 10.01 7.08 11.98
CA LEU A 259 8.56 7.14 12.23
C LEU A 259 8.13 8.53 12.73
N LEU A 260 8.94 9.16 13.59
CA LEU A 260 8.68 10.51 14.07
C LEU A 260 8.71 11.52 12.93
N PHE A 261 9.74 11.49 12.07
CA PHE A 261 9.85 12.38 10.92
C PHE A 261 8.62 12.27 10.00
N MET A 262 8.20 11.04 9.69
CA MET A 262 7.03 10.82 8.82
C MET A 262 5.75 11.43 9.42
N ALA A 263 5.53 11.29 10.73
CA ALA A 263 4.34 11.83 11.37
C ALA A 263 4.35 13.35 11.52
N LEU A 264 5.54 13.95 11.70
CA LEU A 264 5.69 15.41 11.81
C LEU A 264 5.61 16.11 10.45
N ARG A 265 6.07 15.46 9.37
CA ARG A 265 6.05 16.03 8.01
C ARG A 265 4.66 16.50 7.58
N ASP A 266 3.63 15.75 7.94
CA ASP A 266 2.26 16.03 7.52
C ASP A 266 1.53 16.98 8.49
N ARG A 267 2.05 17.19 9.71
CA ARG A 267 1.40 17.99 10.76
C ARG A 267 1.88 19.43 10.87
N GLY A 268 2.98 19.79 10.18
CA GLY A 268 3.61 21.11 10.33
C GLY A 268 4.20 21.33 11.73
N PRO A 269 4.72 22.53 12.03
CA PRO A 269 5.22 22.85 13.36
C PRO A 269 4.05 22.88 14.36
N GLN A 270 4.04 21.92 15.29
CA GLN A 270 3.07 21.92 16.40
C GLN A 270 3.69 22.52 17.67
N GLU A 271 2.87 23.24 18.43
CA GLU A 271 3.20 23.65 19.78
C GLU A 271 3.04 22.44 20.72
N GLY A 272 4.15 22.01 21.33
CA GLY A 272 4.18 20.91 22.29
C GLY A 272 5.34 19.94 22.07
N PRO A 273 5.60 19.05 23.04
CA PRO A 273 6.59 18.01 22.87
C PRO A 273 6.17 17.05 21.74
N PRO A 274 7.11 16.61 20.88
CA PRO A 274 6.79 15.69 19.80
C PRO A 274 6.20 14.38 20.35
N PRO A 275 5.23 13.76 19.66
CA PRO A 275 4.68 12.48 20.08
C PRO A 275 5.77 11.41 20.11
N LYS A 276 5.75 10.53 21.12
CA LYS A 276 6.63 9.35 21.17
C LYS A 276 6.25 8.36 20.08
N LEU A 277 7.03 8.34 18.99
CA LEU A 277 6.86 7.46 17.85
C LEU A 277 8.05 6.54 17.68
N GLY A 278 7.75 5.26 17.63
CA GLY A 278 8.76 4.21 17.66
C GLY A 278 8.11 2.85 17.57
N PHE A 279 8.67 1.88 18.29
CA PHE A 279 8.14 0.53 18.33
C PHE A 279 7.99 0.07 19.77
N TRP A 280 6.99 -0.77 19.97
CA TRP A 280 6.82 -1.57 21.16
C TRP A 280 7.40 -2.95 20.96
N THR A 281 8.14 -3.45 21.94
CA THR A 281 8.45 -4.87 22.10
C THR A 281 7.85 -5.39 23.39
N CYS A 282 7.13 -6.51 23.31
CA CYS A 282 6.55 -7.14 24.49
C CYS A 282 6.91 -8.61 24.53
N PRO A 283 7.42 -9.13 25.66
CA PRO A 283 7.67 -10.55 25.79
C PRO A 283 6.35 -11.33 25.68
N VAL A 284 6.42 -12.47 24.99
CA VAL A 284 5.31 -13.40 24.88
C VAL A 284 5.77 -14.78 25.32
N VAL A 285 4.86 -15.51 25.95
CA VAL A 285 5.07 -16.91 26.31
C VAL A 285 4.26 -17.80 25.39
N TYR A 286 4.86 -18.94 25.04
CA TYR A 286 4.12 -20.04 24.44
C TYR A 286 3.40 -20.80 25.56
N ASP A 287 2.10 -20.73 25.56
CA ASP A 287 1.23 -21.32 26.57
C ASP A 287 0.25 -22.29 25.88
N PRO A 288 0.52 -23.60 25.90
CA PRO A 288 -0.35 -24.58 25.26
C PRO A 288 -1.73 -24.67 25.93
N THR A 289 -1.87 -24.13 27.15
CA THR A 289 -3.13 -24.09 27.91
C THR A 289 -3.99 -22.87 27.57
N VAL A 290 -3.39 -21.84 26.96
CA VAL A 290 -4.17 -20.84 26.23
C VAL A 290 -4.90 -21.63 25.16
N ALA A 291 -6.17 -21.91 25.45
CA ALA A 291 -7.07 -22.54 24.51
C ALA A 291 -6.85 -21.79 23.20
N SER A 292 -6.47 -22.52 22.14
CA SER A 292 -6.33 -21.97 20.79
C SER A 292 -7.71 -21.49 20.36
N ALA A 293 -8.19 -20.38 20.96
CA ALA A 293 -9.58 -20.15 21.34
C ALA A 293 -10.49 -20.95 20.43
N ALA A 294 -10.77 -22.18 20.89
CA ALA A 294 -10.97 -23.37 20.06
C ALA A 294 -11.65 -23.02 18.76
N SER A 295 -10.90 -22.85 17.66
CA SER A 295 -11.45 -22.53 16.33
C SER A 295 -12.70 -21.68 16.50
N ASN A 296 -12.60 -20.49 17.12
CA ASN A 296 -13.75 -19.63 17.43
C ASN A 296 -14.71 -19.81 16.27
N GLN A 297 -15.80 -20.57 16.47
CA GLN A 297 -16.82 -20.72 15.46
C GLN A 297 -17.15 -19.29 15.19
N THR A 298 -16.66 -18.78 14.05
CA THR A 298 -16.65 -17.35 13.81
C THR A 298 -18.11 -17.00 13.96
N PRO A 299 -18.47 -16.21 15.00
CA PRO A 299 -19.85 -16.14 15.44
C PRO A 299 -20.68 -15.86 14.21
N PRO A 300 -21.81 -16.56 14.00
CA PRO A 300 -22.53 -16.50 12.74
C PRO A 300 -22.67 -15.04 12.34
N VAL A 301 -22.11 -14.71 11.18
CA VAL A 301 -21.94 -13.32 10.76
C VAL A 301 -23.34 -12.71 10.67
N PRO A 302 -23.65 -11.64 11.42
CA PRO A 302 -24.98 -11.04 11.40
C PRO A 302 -25.39 -10.69 9.96
N ALA A 303 -26.65 -10.94 9.60
CA ALA A 303 -27.16 -10.66 8.25
C ALA A 303 -26.87 -9.21 7.82
N GLN A 304 -27.11 -8.25 8.72
CA GLN A 304 -26.80 -6.83 8.52
C GLN A 304 -25.34 -6.56 8.10
N VAL A 305 -24.36 -7.31 8.64
CA VAL A 305 -22.95 -7.16 8.26
C VAL A 305 -22.72 -7.71 6.85
N GLN A 306 -23.30 -8.87 6.54
CA GLN A 306 -23.20 -9.46 5.20
C GLN A 306 -23.82 -8.54 4.15
N ASP A 307 -25.03 -8.03 4.44
CA ASP A 307 -25.79 -7.16 3.55
C ASP A 307 -25.08 -5.82 3.34
N ALA A 308 -24.54 -5.20 4.41
CA ALA A 308 -23.79 -3.95 4.29
C ALA A 308 -22.53 -4.14 3.43
N LEU A 309 -21.79 -5.25 3.61
CA LEU A 309 -20.61 -5.55 2.81
C LEU A 309 -20.98 -5.91 1.36
N ALA A 310 -22.10 -6.60 1.13
CA ALA A 310 -22.61 -6.89 -0.21
C ALA A 310 -23.00 -5.59 -0.93
N LYS A 311 -23.70 -4.69 -0.25
CA LYS A 311 -24.08 -3.37 -0.76
C LYS A 311 -22.87 -2.50 -1.10
N LEU A 312 -21.81 -2.52 -0.28
CA LEU A 312 -20.52 -1.91 -0.64
C LEU A 312 -19.95 -2.49 -1.94
N GLY A 313 -20.05 -3.80 -2.11
CA GLY A 313 -19.67 -4.49 -3.33
C GLY A 313 -20.51 -4.11 -4.54
N ASP A 314 -21.80 -3.85 -4.36
CA ASP A 314 -22.66 -3.35 -5.45
C ASP A 314 -22.31 -1.91 -5.84
N LEU A 315 -22.01 -1.05 -4.85
CA LEU A 315 -21.66 0.35 -5.07
C LEU A 315 -20.30 0.50 -5.75
N CYS A 316 -19.26 -0.16 -5.21
CA CYS A 316 -17.88 -0.07 -5.70
C CYS A 316 -17.23 -1.46 -5.87
N PRO A 317 -17.70 -2.27 -6.84
CA PRO A 317 -17.28 -3.68 -7.02
C PRO A 317 -15.78 -3.84 -7.25
N ARG A 318 -15.13 -2.79 -7.77
CA ARG A 318 -13.68 -2.75 -7.97
C ARG A 318 -12.87 -2.81 -6.68
N PHE A 319 -13.35 -2.15 -5.64
CA PHE A 319 -12.64 -2.08 -4.35
C PHE A 319 -13.16 -3.12 -3.38
N PHE A 320 -14.43 -3.51 -3.52
CA PHE A 320 -15.10 -4.47 -2.65
C PHE A 320 -15.68 -5.64 -3.45
N PRO A 321 -14.85 -6.40 -4.20
CA PRO A 321 -15.35 -7.51 -5.02
C PRO A 321 -16.13 -8.52 -4.19
N GLN A 322 -17.28 -8.96 -4.72
CA GLN A 322 -18.09 -10.00 -4.10
C GLN A 322 -17.37 -11.36 -4.15
N GLY A 323 -17.65 -12.21 -3.17
CA GLY A 323 -17.09 -13.58 -3.10
C GLY A 323 -15.70 -13.68 -2.47
N GLU A 324 -15.08 -12.58 -2.06
CA GLU A 324 -13.85 -12.64 -1.25
C GLU A 324 -14.16 -12.86 0.23
N MET A 325 -13.53 -13.88 0.82
CA MET A 325 -14.05 -14.54 2.02
C MET A 325 -13.29 -14.25 3.32
N GLN A 326 -12.27 -13.39 3.34
CA GLN A 326 -11.55 -13.11 4.59
C GLN A 326 -12.29 -12.06 5.43
N LEU A 327 -13.45 -12.46 5.94
CA LEU A 327 -14.20 -11.74 6.96
C LEU A 327 -13.74 -12.20 8.34
N ARG A 328 -13.24 -11.26 9.15
CA ARG A 328 -12.73 -11.52 10.49
C ARG A 328 -13.51 -10.72 11.51
N ARG A 329 -13.85 -11.34 12.63
CA ARG A 329 -14.43 -10.67 13.79
C ARG A 329 -13.37 -9.79 14.47
N LEU A 330 -13.71 -8.54 14.74
CA LEU A 330 -12.97 -7.63 15.62
C LEU A 330 -13.65 -7.59 17.01
N SER A 331 -13.05 -6.90 17.97
CA SER A 331 -13.66 -6.72 19.31
C SER A 331 -15.02 -6.02 19.25
N ASP A 332 -15.15 -5.09 18.32
CA ASP A 332 -16.21 -4.08 18.21
C ASP A 332 -16.86 -4.09 16.81
N GLY A 333 -16.69 -5.17 16.06
CA GLY A 333 -17.19 -5.23 14.69
C GLY A 333 -16.64 -6.37 13.86
N TRP A 334 -16.65 -6.16 12.55
CA TRP A 334 -16.22 -7.08 11.53
C TRP A 334 -15.35 -6.37 10.51
N VAL A 335 -14.30 -7.04 10.03
CA VAL A 335 -13.45 -6.52 8.95
C VAL A 335 -13.38 -7.52 7.81
N ARG A 336 -13.62 -7.06 6.58
CA ARG A 336 -13.34 -7.81 5.36
C ARG A 336 -12.11 -7.24 4.70
N ASN A 337 -11.09 -8.08 4.48
CA ASN A 337 -9.93 -7.73 3.67
C ASN A 337 -10.19 -8.11 2.22
N TYR A 338 -9.93 -7.19 1.28
CA TYR A 338 -10.09 -7.43 -0.14
C TYR A 338 -8.74 -7.51 -0.87
N SER A 339 -8.68 -8.22 -1.99
CA SER A 339 -7.51 -8.34 -2.87
C SER A 339 -7.11 -7.01 -3.50
N SER A 340 -8.04 -6.06 -3.55
CA SER A 340 -7.80 -4.66 -3.90
C SER A 340 -6.90 -3.91 -2.90
N GLN A 341 -6.48 -4.57 -1.81
CA GLN A 341 -5.81 -3.98 -0.65
C GLN A 341 -6.69 -2.97 0.11
N THR A 342 -8.00 -3.00 -0.14
CA THR A 342 -8.98 -2.25 0.64
C THR A 342 -9.47 -3.12 1.78
N ARG A 343 -9.85 -2.50 2.89
CA ARG A 343 -10.58 -3.14 3.98
C ARG A 343 -11.93 -2.46 4.13
N ALA A 344 -12.97 -3.22 4.43
CA ALA A 344 -14.22 -2.66 4.91
C ALA A 344 -14.45 -3.12 6.34
N TYR A 345 -14.97 -2.21 7.16
CA TYR A 345 -15.31 -2.45 8.55
C TYR A 345 -16.80 -2.24 8.72
N VAL A 346 -17.45 -3.13 9.46
CA VAL A 346 -18.83 -2.95 9.93
C VAL A 346 -18.80 -3.14 11.44
N LEU A 347 -18.90 -2.03 12.17
CA LEU A 347 -18.83 -1.99 13.62
C LEU A 347 -20.15 -2.45 14.25
N ASP A 348 -20.12 -2.87 15.51
CA ASP A 348 -21.29 -3.37 16.25
C ASP A 348 -22.36 -2.29 16.46
N ASN A 349 -21.94 -1.02 16.50
CA ASN A 349 -22.85 0.13 16.52
C ASN A 349 -23.52 0.40 15.15
N GLY A 350 -23.25 -0.44 14.15
CA GLY A 350 -23.77 -0.33 12.80
C GLY A 350 -22.99 0.60 11.87
N GLU A 351 -21.90 1.23 12.31
CA GLU A 351 -21.10 2.09 11.43
C GLU A 351 -20.31 1.29 10.40
N VAL A 352 -20.24 1.83 9.19
CA VAL A 352 -19.51 1.25 8.06
C VAL A 352 -18.34 2.17 7.71
N TRP A 353 -17.16 1.58 7.60
CA TRP A 353 -15.93 2.28 7.24
C TRP A 353 -15.21 1.51 6.15
N TYR A 354 -14.35 2.20 5.38
CA TYR A 354 -13.36 1.53 4.57
C TYR A 354 -11.97 2.10 4.83
N HIS A 355 -10.94 1.28 4.62
CA HIS A 355 -9.55 1.70 4.68
C HIS A 355 -8.87 1.27 3.39
N PHE A 356 -8.53 2.23 2.55
CA PHE A 356 -7.67 1.99 1.40
C PHE A 356 -6.22 1.93 1.88
N TRP A 357 -5.40 0.98 1.41
CA TRP A 357 -4.06 0.70 1.98
C TRP A 357 -3.10 1.88 2.10
N ARG A 358 -3.31 2.98 1.34
CA ARG A 358 -2.52 4.23 1.45
C ARG A 358 -3.18 5.32 2.27
N ALA A 359 -4.45 5.20 2.60
CA ALA A 359 -5.08 6.15 3.51
C ALA A 359 -4.42 5.98 4.89
N LEU A 360 -4.13 7.09 5.57
CA LEU A 360 -3.62 7.04 6.94
C LEU A 360 -4.71 6.54 7.90
N ASN A 361 -5.94 6.99 7.67
CA ASN A 361 -7.11 6.67 8.50
C ASN A 361 -8.19 5.96 7.68
N PRO A 362 -9.00 5.10 8.30
CA PRO A 362 -10.27 4.66 7.71
C PRO A 362 -11.18 5.85 7.41
N VAL A 363 -11.97 5.75 6.35
CA VAL A 363 -12.98 6.72 5.94
C VAL A 363 -14.36 6.18 6.31
N ARG A 364 -15.16 7.00 6.98
CA ARG A 364 -16.53 6.66 7.34
C ARG A 364 -17.40 6.69 6.08
N VAL A 365 -18.13 5.61 5.84
CA VAL A 365 -19.14 5.52 4.77
C VAL A 365 -20.47 6.06 5.27
N GLY A 366 -20.88 5.65 6.47
CA GLY A 366 -22.18 5.98 7.06
C GLY A 366 -22.62 4.88 8.03
N LYS A 367 -23.90 4.84 8.38
CA LYS A 367 -24.48 3.68 9.06
C LYS A 367 -24.90 2.61 8.06
N SER A 368 -24.86 1.35 8.48
CA SER A 368 -25.33 0.20 7.70
C SER A 368 -26.80 0.36 7.28
N ALA A 369 -27.66 0.91 8.14
CA ALA A 369 -29.05 1.20 7.79
C ALA A 369 -29.17 2.22 6.63
N GLU A 370 -28.42 3.33 6.70
CA GLU A 370 -28.37 4.38 5.67
C GLU A 370 -27.82 3.81 4.35
N LEU A 371 -26.76 3.00 4.44
CA LEU A 371 -26.14 2.34 3.30
C LEU A 371 -27.11 1.36 2.60
N LEU A 372 -27.84 0.56 3.38
CA LEU A 372 -28.82 -0.39 2.88
C LEU A 372 -30.06 0.30 2.28
N ALA A 373 -30.47 1.44 2.86
CA ALA A 373 -31.53 2.30 2.33
C ALA A 373 -31.14 3.04 1.03
N GLY A 374 -29.84 3.03 0.66
CA GLY A 374 -29.34 3.75 -0.51
C GLY A 374 -29.19 5.26 -0.31
N GLU A 375 -29.19 5.71 0.95
CA GLU A 375 -28.99 7.12 1.31
C GLU A 375 -27.52 7.53 1.20
N VAL A 376 -26.61 6.56 1.27
CA VAL A 376 -25.17 6.78 1.12
C VAL A 376 -24.76 6.69 -0.35
N GLN A 377 -24.10 7.74 -0.84
CA GLN A 377 -23.37 7.72 -2.09
C GLN A 377 -21.87 7.56 -1.82
N LEU A 378 -21.23 6.63 -2.54
CA LEU A 378 -19.80 6.39 -2.45
C LEU A 378 -19.14 6.79 -3.77
N ASP A 379 -18.23 7.76 -3.73
CA ASP A 379 -17.41 8.12 -4.89
C ASP A 379 -16.31 7.07 -5.09
N CYS A 380 -16.59 6.07 -5.91
CA CYS A 380 -15.64 5.02 -6.21
C CYS A 380 -14.36 5.55 -6.91
N MET A 381 -14.43 6.68 -7.62
CA MET A 381 -13.25 7.29 -8.24
C MET A 381 -12.38 7.95 -7.16
N GLY A 382 -13.02 8.62 -6.20
CA GLY A 382 -12.42 9.26 -5.03
C GLY A 382 -11.63 8.32 -4.11
N VAL A 383 -11.98 7.02 -4.06
CA VAL A 383 -11.26 6.02 -3.25
C VAL A 383 -9.75 6.01 -3.52
N ARG A 384 -9.32 6.40 -4.73
CA ARG A 384 -7.90 6.49 -5.14
C ARG A 384 -7.28 7.87 -4.97
N SER A 385 -8.06 8.91 -5.24
CA SER A 385 -7.59 10.25 -5.59
C SER A 385 -7.70 11.26 -4.46
N ASP A 386 -8.49 10.99 -3.42
CA ASP A 386 -9.07 12.03 -2.56
C ASP A 386 -8.14 12.98 -1.80
N GLY A 387 -6.81 12.85 -1.87
CA GLY A 387 -5.90 13.72 -1.12
C GLY A 387 -6.02 13.59 0.41
N ALA A 388 -7.09 12.95 0.91
CA ALA A 388 -7.32 12.55 2.28
C ALA A 388 -6.26 11.55 2.77
N TRP A 389 -5.54 10.88 1.87
CA TRP A 389 -4.34 10.13 2.23
C TRP A 389 -3.19 11.03 2.69
N ARG A 390 -3.14 12.32 2.30
CA ARG A 390 -2.18 13.32 2.79
C ARG A 390 -2.69 14.07 4.02
N THR A 391 -3.98 14.42 4.08
CA THR A 391 -4.47 15.35 5.11
C THR A 391 -5.19 14.67 6.27
N GLY A 392 -5.62 13.41 6.14
CA GLY A 392 -6.40 12.72 7.17
C GLY A 392 -7.68 13.45 7.58
N ALA A 393 -8.09 14.49 6.84
CA ALA A 393 -9.13 15.43 7.21
C ALA A 393 -10.35 15.24 6.30
N ARG A 394 -11.43 14.76 6.89
CA ARG A 394 -12.79 15.18 6.61
C ARG A 394 -13.48 15.43 7.94
#